data_AF-A0A960JH37-F1
#
_entry.id   AF-A0A960JH37-F1
#
_cell.length_a   1.000
_cell.length_b   1.000
_cell.length_c   1.000
_cell.angle_alpha   90.00
_cell.angle_beta   90.00
_cell.angle_gamma   90.00
#
_symmetry.space_group_name_H-M   'P 1'
#
loop_
_entity.id
_entity.type
_entity.pdbx_description
1 polymer ?
#
loop_
_entity_poly.entity_id
_entity_poly.type
_entity_poly.pdbx_seq_one_letter_code
_entity_poly.pdbx_strand_id
1 'polypeptide(L)'
;WQVALSAMALSEFANEPIDRERVVKMLLIHDIGEIDAGDIIFFDEAAKAAAKDDELNAVKRIFGILPEETAQEFFALWDEMENGDSAEAKFARAIDRVLPVFQNINNNGQSWKENGITKEQILAKTAYIGDGSSEIWALLERKIERAFGE
;
A
#
# COMPACT_ATOMS: atom_id res chain seq x y z
N TRP A 1 5.09 -9.71 -3.32
CA TRP A 1 4.27 -10.93 -3.51
C TRP A 1 3.23 -11.16 -2.41
N GLN A 2 3.57 -10.96 -1.12
CA GLN A 2 2.63 -11.25 -0.02
C GLN A 2 1.34 -10.42 -0.13
N VAL A 3 1.45 -9.13 -0.47
CA VAL A 3 0.29 -8.24 -0.67
C VAL A 3 -0.65 -8.75 -1.77
N ALA A 4 -0.12 -9.24 -2.89
CA ALA A 4 -0.92 -9.83 -3.97
C ALA A 4 -1.62 -11.12 -3.53
N LEU A 5 -0.93 -11.97 -2.75
CA LEU A 5 -1.54 -13.16 -2.14
C LEU A 5 -2.66 -12.78 -1.16
N SER A 6 -2.45 -11.75 -0.35
CA SER A 6 -3.46 -11.22 0.57
C SER A 6 -4.66 -10.66 -0.18
N ALA A 7 -4.48 -9.94 -1.28
CA ALA A 7 -5.58 -9.44 -2.10
C ALA A 7 -6.42 -10.59 -2.69
N MET A 8 -5.79 -11.68 -3.11
CA MET A 8 -6.52 -12.86 -3.58
C MET A 8 -7.40 -13.50 -2.49
N ALA A 9 -6.90 -13.52 -1.24
CA ALA A 9 -7.57 -14.13 -0.10
C ALA A 9 -8.63 -13.22 0.54
N LEU A 10 -8.48 -11.90 0.45
CA LEU A 10 -9.27 -10.93 1.21
C LEU A 10 -10.21 -10.08 0.35
N SER A 11 -10.28 -10.31 -0.97
CA SER A 11 -11.08 -9.49 -1.88
C SER A 11 -12.57 -9.42 -1.53
N GLU A 12 -13.11 -10.41 -0.83
CA GLU A 12 -14.51 -10.42 -0.37
C GLU A 12 -14.82 -9.35 0.69
N PHE A 13 -13.78 -8.82 1.35
CA PHE A 13 -13.90 -7.75 2.35
C PHE A 13 -13.76 -6.35 1.75
N ALA A 14 -13.68 -6.22 0.43
CA ALA A 14 -13.69 -4.91 -0.22
C ALA A 14 -15.02 -4.20 0.02
N ASN A 15 -14.99 -2.87 0.21
CA ASN A 15 -16.20 -2.07 0.42
C ASN A 15 -17.13 -2.09 -0.81
N GLU A 16 -16.54 -2.19 -2.00
CA GLU A 16 -17.24 -2.19 -3.29
C GLU A 16 -16.86 -3.43 -4.10
N PRO A 17 -17.69 -3.88 -5.06
CA PRO A 17 -17.30 -4.90 -6.01
C PRO A 17 -16.05 -4.47 -6.79
N ILE A 18 -15.05 -5.36 -6.85
CA ILE A 18 -13.76 -5.10 -7.50
C ILE A 18 -13.39 -6.21 -8.47
N ASP A 19 -12.62 -5.87 -9.51
CA ASP A 19 -11.86 -6.87 -10.26
C ASP A 19 -10.61 -7.30 -9.48
N ARG A 20 -10.66 -8.50 -8.90
CA ARG A 20 -9.56 -9.08 -8.13
C ARG A 20 -8.28 -9.26 -8.95
N GLU A 21 -8.38 -9.61 -10.23
CA GLU A 21 -7.20 -9.79 -11.08
C GLU A 21 -6.52 -8.44 -11.31
N ARG A 22 -7.30 -7.38 -11.55
CA ARG A 22 -6.79 -6.01 -11.70
C ARG A 22 -6.05 -5.55 -10.44
N VAL A 23 -6.62 -5.75 -9.24
CA VAL A 23 -5.96 -5.43 -7.97
C VAL A 23 -4.64 -6.19 -7.81
N VAL A 24 -4.62 -7.48 -8.14
CA VAL A 24 -3.40 -8.28 -8.08
C VAL A 24 -2.33 -7.73 -9.03
N LYS A 25 -2.70 -7.36 -10.25
CA LYS A 25 -1.78 -6.73 -11.20
C LYS A 25 -1.20 -5.42 -10.66
N MET A 26 -2.04 -4.52 -10.11
CA MET A 26 -1.59 -3.27 -9.48
C MET A 26 -0.54 -3.55 -8.39
N LEU A 27 -0.86 -4.44 -7.44
CA LEU A 27 0.03 -4.78 -6.32
C LEU A 27 1.32 -5.48 -6.75
N LEU A 28 1.36 -6.15 -7.90
CA LEU A 28 2.59 -6.75 -8.41
C LEU A 28 3.56 -5.74 -8.99
N ILE A 29 3.07 -4.57 -9.43
CA ILE A 29 3.87 -3.56 -10.12
C ILE A 29 4.04 -2.25 -9.34
N HIS A 30 3.32 -2.05 -8.23
CA HIS A 30 3.28 -0.76 -7.53
C HIS A 30 4.67 -0.25 -7.10
N ASP A 31 5.52 -1.12 -6.55
CA ASP A 31 6.86 -0.76 -6.09
C ASP A 31 7.94 -0.78 -7.20
N ILE A 32 7.58 -0.90 -8.48
CA ILE A 32 8.59 -0.91 -9.56
C ILE A 32 9.40 0.39 -9.60
N GLY A 33 8.81 1.52 -9.20
CA GLY A 33 9.52 2.80 -9.10
C GLY A 33 10.68 2.77 -8.10
N GLU A 34 10.59 1.94 -7.06
CA GLU A 34 11.61 1.83 -6.01
C GLU A 34 12.92 1.20 -6.50
N ILE A 35 12.94 0.58 -7.69
CA ILE A 35 14.16 0.04 -8.30
C ILE A 35 15.22 1.14 -8.48
N ASP A 36 14.80 2.35 -8.87
CA ASP A 36 15.72 3.48 -9.03
C ASP A 36 15.60 4.49 -7.87
N ALA A 37 14.40 4.73 -7.34
CA ALA A 37 14.16 5.72 -6.29
C ALA A 37 14.60 5.24 -4.89
N GLY A 38 14.66 3.92 -4.68
CA GLY A 38 14.82 3.30 -3.37
C GLY A 38 13.52 3.27 -2.55
N ASP A 39 13.49 2.39 -1.54
CA ASP A 39 12.38 2.31 -0.59
C ASP A 39 12.46 3.45 0.44
N ILE A 40 11.30 4.03 0.75
CA ILE A 40 11.15 5.15 1.67
C ILE A 40 10.27 4.74 2.82
N ILE A 41 10.77 5.00 4.04
CA ILE A 41 10.01 4.73 5.25
C ILE A 41 8.66 5.42 5.16
N PHE A 42 7.59 4.62 5.24
CA PHE A 42 6.22 5.09 5.10
C PHE A 42 5.91 6.34 5.91
N PHE A 43 6.46 6.47 7.13
CA PHE A 43 6.23 7.61 8.03
C PHE A 43 7.01 8.90 7.67
N ASP A 44 8.00 8.84 6.77
CA ASP A 44 8.80 9.99 6.33
C ASP A 44 8.16 10.69 5.11
N GLU A 45 7.23 11.60 5.40
CA GLU A 45 6.53 12.39 4.38
C GLU A 45 7.47 13.28 3.54
N ALA A 46 8.54 13.80 4.16
CA ALA A 46 9.46 14.69 3.48
C ALA A 46 10.31 13.94 2.45
N ALA A 47 10.83 12.76 2.83
CA ALA A 47 11.53 11.89 1.90
C ALA A 47 10.61 11.41 0.78
N LYS A 48 9.37 11.01 1.11
CA LYS A 48 8.40 10.56 0.09
C LYS A 48 8.09 11.66 -0.92
N ALA A 49 7.87 12.88 -0.45
CA ALA A 49 7.63 14.02 -1.34
C ALA A 49 8.85 14.33 -2.22
N ALA A 50 10.07 14.19 -1.70
CA ALA A 50 11.30 14.46 -2.44
C ALA A 50 11.58 13.41 -3.54
N ALA A 51 11.18 12.16 -3.34
CA ALA A 51 11.44 11.07 -4.27
C ALA A 51 10.34 10.85 -5.33
N LYS A 52 9.21 11.56 -5.24
CA LYS A 52 8.07 11.35 -6.14
C LYS A 52 8.44 11.50 -7.62
N ASP A 53 9.28 12.48 -7.94
CA ASP A 53 9.76 12.67 -9.31
C ASP A 53 10.70 11.54 -9.75
N ASP A 54 11.51 11.02 -8.83
CA ASP A 54 12.42 9.90 -9.09
C ASP A 54 11.64 8.60 -9.32
N GLU A 55 10.62 8.30 -8.52
CA GLU A 55 9.71 7.16 -8.73
C GLU A 55 9.01 7.26 -10.10
N LEU A 56 8.49 8.43 -10.45
CA LEU A 56 7.82 8.63 -11.75
C LEU A 56 8.79 8.43 -12.92
N ASN A 57 10.03 8.92 -12.80
CA ASN A 57 11.06 8.74 -13.81
C ASN A 57 11.47 7.26 -13.94
N ALA A 58 11.58 6.55 -12.82
CA ALA A 58 11.88 5.13 -12.77
C ALA A 58 10.79 4.31 -13.49
N VAL A 59 9.53 4.55 -13.15
CA VAL A 59 8.37 3.87 -13.74
C VAL A 59 8.30 4.11 -15.25
N LYS A 60 8.45 5.36 -15.71
CA LYS A 60 8.48 5.70 -17.14
C LYS A 60 9.62 4.98 -17.87
N ARG A 61 10.82 4.98 -17.28
CA ARG A 61 11.99 4.32 -17.87
C ARG A 61 11.82 2.81 -17.94
N ILE A 62 11.34 2.18 -16.87
CA ILE A 62 11.25 0.73 -16.75
C ILE A 62 10.10 0.18 -17.59
N PHE A 63 8.91 0.76 -17.48
CA PHE A 63 7.78 0.34 -18.32
C PHE A 63 8.02 0.66 -19.80
N GLY A 64 8.77 1.73 -20.11
CA GLY A 64 9.17 2.06 -21.48
C GLY A 64 10.09 1.04 -22.17
N ILE A 65 10.59 0.02 -21.46
CA ILE A 65 11.32 -1.12 -22.04
C ILE A 65 10.35 -2.15 -22.65
N LEU A 66 9.11 -2.16 -22.17
CA LEU A 66 8.08 -3.11 -22.58
C LEU A 66 7.49 -2.72 -23.95
N PRO A 67 6.79 -3.66 -24.63
CA PRO A 67 5.95 -3.30 -25.76
C PRO A 67 4.92 -2.23 -25.38
N GLU A 68 4.63 -1.31 -26.32
CA GLU A 68 3.82 -0.11 -26.08
C GLU A 68 2.50 -0.39 -25.34
N GLU A 69 1.75 -1.40 -25.76
CA GLU A 69 0.46 -1.74 -25.13
C GLU A 69 0.62 -2.17 -23.66
N THR A 70 1.63 -2.99 -23.36
CA THR A 70 1.93 -3.43 -21.99
C THR A 70 2.46 -2.27 -21.15
N ALA A 71 3.30 -1.41 -21.72
CA ALA A 71 3.82 -0.22 -21.04
C ALA A 71 2.67 0.72 -20.63
N GLN A 72 1.72 0.95 -21.53
CA GLN A 72 0.53 1.77 -21.26
C GLN A 72 -0.37 1.16 -20.20
N GLU A 73 -0.66 -0.15 -20.27
CA GLU A 73 -1.46 -0.85 -19.24
C GLU A 73 -0.81 -0.72 -17.85
N PHE A 74 0.48 -0.99 -17.75
CA PHE A 74 1.18 -0.98 -16.46
C PHE A 74 1.32 0.43 -15.89
N PHE A 75 1.63 1.41 -16.74
CA PHE A 75 1.66 2.81 -16.32
C PHE A 75 0.29 3.28 -15.82
N ALA A 76 -0.78 2.93 -16.52
CA ALA A 76 -2.14 3.31 -16.11
C ALA A 76 -2.54 2.65 -14.78
N LEU A 77 -2.20 1.38 -14.56
CA LEU A 77 -2.46 0.69 -13.28
C LEU A 77 -1.67 1.30 -12.13
N TRP A 78 -0.40 1.65 -12.36
CA TRP A 78 0.43 2.32 -11.36
C TRP A 78 -0.12 3.70 -11.00
N ASP A 79 -0.43 4.53 -12.01
CA ASP A 79 -0.97 5.88 -11.81
C ASP A 79 -2.35 5.86 -11.13
N GLU A 80 -3.20 4.89 -11.47
CA GLU A 80 -4.49 4.69 -10.81
C GLU A 80 -4.32 4.35 -9.32
N MET A 81 -3.37 3.48 -8.99
CA MET A 81 -3.06 3.16 -7.59
C MET A 81 -2.52 4.36 -6.83
N GLU A 82 -1.63 5.16 -7.44
CA GLU A 82 -1.11 6.40 -6.83
C GLU A 82 -2.23 7.41 -6.52
N ASN A 83 -3.17 7.60 -7.45
CA ASN A 83 -4.31 8.50 -7.24
C ASN A 83 -5.28 7.95 -6.18
N GLY A 84 -5.61 6.65 -6.21
CA GLY A 84 -6.43 5.99 -5.19
C GLY A 84 -7.93 6.29 -5.26
N ASP A 85 -8.45 6.66 -6.42
CA ASP A 85 -9.86 7.06 -6.56
C ASP A 85 -10.81 5.88 -6.81
N SER A 86 -10.36 4.86 -7.54
CA SER A 86 -11.16 3.68 -7.87
C SER A 86 -11.32 2.70 -6.69
N ALA A 87 -12.34 1.85 -6.75
CA ALA A 87 -12.56 0.80 -5.76
C ALA A 87 -11.35 -0.15 -5.69
N GLU A 88 -10.81 -0.53 -6.85
CA GLU A 88 -9.62 -1.37 -6.95
C GLU A 88 -8.38 -0.70 -6.33
N ALA A 89 -8.13 0.58 -6.63
CA ALA A 89 -6.99 1.30 -6.10
C ALA A 89 -7.08 1.50 -4.58
N LYS A 90 -8.26 1.86 -4.07
CA LYS A 90 -8.52 1.96 -2.61
C LYS A 90 -8.26 0.62 -1.93
N PHE A 91 -8.78 -0.47 -2.49
CA PHE A 91 -8.57 -1.79 -1.93
C PHE A 91 -7.10 -2.23 -2.02
N ALA A 92 -6.42 -1.99 -3.14
CA ALA A 92 -4.99 -2.28 -3.29
C ALA A 92 -4.15 -1.54 -2.24
N ARG A 93 -4.34 -0.22 -2.10
CA ARG A 93 -3.64 0.60 -1.09
C ARG A 93 -3.93 0.13 0.33
N ALA A 94 -5.17 -0.29 0.61
CA ALA A 94 -5.54 -0.85 1.91
C ALA A 94 -4.76 -2.15 2.17
N ILE A 95 -4.78 -3.11 1.25
CA ILE A 95 -4.09 -4.39 1.40
C ILE A 95 -2.57 -4.23 1.49
N ASP A 96 -1.98 -3.31 0.73
CA ASP A 96 -0.56 -2.95 0.86
C ASP A 96 -0.22 -2.61 2.33
N ARG A 97 -1.05 -1.78 2.98
CA ARG A 97 -0.81 -1.34 4.35
C ARG A 97 -1.15 -2.37 5.43
N VAL A 98 -2.08 -3.28 5.16
CA VAL A 98 -2.50 -4.31 6.13
C VAL A 98 -1.33 -5.15 6.62
N LEU A 99 -0.46 -5.59 5.72
CA LEU A 99 0.64 -6.49 6.07
C LEU A 99 1.70 -5.83 6.97
N PRO A 100 2.26 -4.63 6.65
CA PRO A 100 3.20 -3.94 7.53
C PRO A 100 2.63 -3.65 8.93
N VAL A 101 1.34 -3.31 9.03
CA VAL A 101 0.66 -3.10 10.32
C VAL A 101 0.58 -4.41 11.10
N PHE A 102 0.12 -5.47 10.45
CA PHE A 102 -0.01 -6.79 11.08
C PHE A 102 1.36 -7.36 11.51
N GLN A 103 2.40 -7.19 10.69
CA GLN A 103 3.76 -7.60 11.02
C GLN A 103 4.30 -6.86 12.24
N ASN A 104 4.10 -5.54 12.31
CA ASN A 104 4.50 -4.76 13.48
C ASN A 104 3.80 -5.22 14.76
N ILE A 105 2.48 -5.43 14.72
CA ILE A 105 1.72 -5.95 15.88
C ILE A 105 2.30 -7.28 16.36
N ASN A 106 2.58 -8.21 15.45
CA ASN A 106 3.10 -9.54 15.80
C ASN A 106 4.59 -9.57 16.14
N ASN A 107 5.31 -8.47 15.90
CA ASN A 107 6.70 -8.30 16.25
C ASN A 107 6.90 -7.23 17.34
N ASN A 108 5.96 -7.16 18.30
CA ASN A 108 6.00 -6.27 19.45
C ASN A 108 6.22 -4.78 19.10
N GLY A 109 5.76 -4.35 17.93
CA GLY A 109 5.94 -3.00 17.41
C GLY A 109 7.38 -2.61 17.13
N GLN A 110 8.28 -3.56 16.80
CA GLN A 110 9.72 -3.29 16.64
C GLN A 110 10.01 -2.09 15.74
N SER A 111 9.55 -2.10 14.49
CA SER A 111 9.85 -1.02 13.54
C SER A 111 9.23 0.31 13.99
N TRP A 112 8.01 0.30 14.55
CA TRP A 112 7.42 1.50 15.15
C TRP A 112 8.26 2.06 16.29
N LYS A 113 8.76 1.22 17.21
CA LYS A 113 9.59 1.64 18.35
C LYS A 113 10.95 2.17 17.92
N GLU A 114 11.62 1.48 17.00
CA GLU A 114 12.93 1.89 16.46
C GLU A 114 12.87 3.25 15.77
N ASN A 115 11.72 3.58 15.17
CA ASN A 115 11.50 4.85 14.46
C ASN A 115 10.71 5.88 15.27
N GLY A 116 10.45 5.63 16.56
CA GLY A 116 9.74 6.58 17.44
C GLY A 116 8.30 6.87 17.03
N ILE A 117 7.64 5.94 16.34
CA ILE A 117 6.27 6.09 15.84
C ILE A 117 5.26 5.86 16.96
N THR A 118 4.38 6.84 17.16
CA THR A 118 3.31 6.79 18.17
C THR A 118 2.06 6.05 17.67
N LYS A 119 1.24 5.58 18.61
CA LYS A 119 -0.07 4.97 18.30
C LYS A 119 -0.95 5.92 17.48
N GLU A 120 -0.99 7.19 17.87
CA GLU A 120 -1.78 8.23 17.22
C GLU A 120 -1.33 8.45 15.77
N GLN A 121 -0.01 8.44 15.51
CA GLN A 121 0.52 8.50 14.14
C GLN A 121 0.14 7.27 13.32
N ILE A 122 0.19 6.06 13.91
CA ILE A 122 -0.22 4.84 13.20
C ILE A 122 -1.70 4.93 12.83
N LEU A 123 -2.57 5.16 13.81
CA LEU A 123 -4.02 5.24 13.61
C LEU A 123 -4.38 6.28 12.56
N ALA A 124 -3.83 7.49 12.66
CA ALA A 124 -4.11 8.56 11.71
C ALA A 124 -3.62 8.21 10.30
N LYS A 125 -2.39 7.69 10.17
CA LYS A 125 -1.76 7.46 8.88
C LYS A 125 -2.28 6.20 8.17
N THR A 126 -2.82 5.23 8.89
CA THR A 126 -3.37 4.00 8.30
C THR A 126 -4.90 3.97 8.23
N ALA A 127 -5.58 5.03 8.67
CA ALA A 127 -7.05 5.11 8.63
C ALA A 127 -7.65 4.91 7.23
N TYR A 128 -6.91 5.28 6.17
CA TYR A 128 -7.32 5.09 4.78
C TYR A 128 -7.51 3.62 4.38
N ILE A 129 -7.03 2.65 5.17
CA ILE A 129 -7.39 1.24 4.98
C ILE A 129 -8.92 1.10 4.95
N GLY A 130 -9.64 1.90 5.74
CA GLY A 130 -11.10 1.95 5.79
C GLY A 130 -11.75 2.34 4.46
N ASP A 131 -11.06 3.06 3.59
CA ASP A 131 -11.56 3.46 2.27
C ASP A 131 -11.67 2.26 1.32
N GLY A 132 -10.74 1.30 1.44
CA GLY A 132 -10.75 0.04 0.70
C GLY A 132 -11.54 -1.07 1.40
N SER A 133 -11.44 -1.16 2.73
CA SER A 133 -12.16 -2.14 3.55
C SER A 133 -12.38 -1.64 4.97
N SER A 134 -13.61 -1.23 5.26
CA SER A 134 -14.05 -0.80 6.58
C SER A 134 -13.96 -1.91 7.63
N GLU A 135 -14.26 -3.16 7.25
CA GLU A 135 -14.19 -4.32 8.14
C GLU A 135 -12.75 -4.66 8.55
N ILE A 136 -11.82 -4.70 7.59
CA ILE A 136 -10.40 -4.94 7.86
C ILE A 136 -9.84 -3.81 8.73
N TRP A 137 -10.17 -2.55 8.42
CA TRP A 137 -9.74 -1.42 9.23
C TRP A 137 -10.22 -1.52 10.67
N ALA A 138 -11.51 -1.78 10.91
CA ALA A 138 -12.05 -1.91 12.26
C ALA A 138 -11.38 -3.04 13.06
N LEU A 139 -10.95 -4.12 12.40
CA LEU A 139 -10.17 -5.19 13.05
C LEU A 139 -8.75 -4.73 13.40
N LEU A 140 -8.06 -4.08 12.47
CA LEU A 140 -6.70 -3.58 12.68
C LEU A 140 -6.64 -2.49 13.73
N GLU A 141 -7.58 -1.54 13.72
CA GLU A 141 -7.70 -0.48 14.72
C GLU A 141 -7.75 -1.07 16.13
N ARG A 142 -8.66 -2.02 16.40
CA ARG A 142 -8.73 -2.72 17.70
C ARG A 142 -7.42 -3.44 18.06
N LYS A 143 -6.73 -4.03 17.08
CA LYS A 143 -5.45 -4.71 17.32
C LYS A 143 -4.33 -3.71 17.62
N ILE A 144 -4.30 -2.56 16.95
CA ILE A 144 -3.36 -1.47 17.22
C ILE A 144 -3.61 -0.95 18.64
N GLU A 145 -4.86 -0.65 18.99
CA GLU A 145 -5.21 -0.21 20.35
C GLU A 145 -4.72 -1.18 21.41
N ARG A 146 -4.97 -2.48 21.24
CA ARG A 146 -4.50 -3.53 22.16
C ARG A 146 -2.97 -3.70 22.15
N ALA A 147 -2.28 -3.41 21.07
CA ALA A 147 -0.82 -3.50 21.03
C ALA A 147 -0.14 -2.38 21.85
N PHE A 148 -0.85 -1.28 22.08
CA PHE A 148 -0.36 -0.10 22.81
C PHE A 148 -1.05 0.12 24.17
N GLY A 149 -2.18 -0.53 24.43
CA GLY A 149 -2.85 -0.59 25.72
C GLY A 149 -2.53 -1.92 26.42
N GLU A 150 -2.10 -1.85 27.68
CA GLU A 150 -2.08 -3.02 28.57
C GLU A 150 -3.49 -3.60 28.76
#